data_AF-A0A7V9DJ41-F1
#
_entry.id   AF-A0A7V9DJ41-F1
#
_cell.length_a   1.000
_cell.length_b   1.000
_cell.length_c   1.000
_cell.angle_alpha   90.00
_cell.angle_beta   90.00
_cell.angle_gamma   90.00
#
_symmetry.space_group_name_H-M   'P 1'
#
loop_
_entity.id
_entity.type
_entity.pdbx_description
1 polymer ?
#
loop_
_entity_poly.entity_id
_entity_poly.type
_entity_poly.pdbx_seq_one_letter_code
_entity_poly.pdbx_strand_id
1 'polypeptide(L)'
;MVDLWLHDLESLEALTQDEQTKRLCLHMAAMSQAGTLEPFIATLRHDEALDETTRSAITEIASNESFLAALEDYVRRTRVLH
;
A
#
# COMPACT_ATOMS: atom_id res chain seq x y z
N MET A 1 -17.94 -5.73 -13.99
CA MET A 1 -17.00 -4.75 -13.37
C MET A 1 -17.39 -4.48 -11.91
N VAL A 2 -17.82 -5.52 -11.18
CA VAL A 2 -18.17 -5.47 -9.74
C VAL A 2 -17.37 -6.55 -9.01
N ASP A 3 -17.11 -7.70 -9.68
CA ASP A 3 -16.19 -8.74 -9.20
C ASP A 3 -14.76 -8.26 -8.91
N LEU A 4 -14.19 -7.39 -9.77
CA LEU A 4 -12.83 -6.90 -9.54
C LEU A 4 -12.77 -6.07 -8.24
N TRP A 5 -13.81 -5.27 -7.99
CA TRP A 5 -13.89 -4.43 -6.80
C TRP A 5 -14.18 -5.25 -5.54
N LEU A 6 -14.93 -6.36 -5.65
CA LEU A 6 -15.17 -7.26 -4.53
C LEU A 6 -13.90 -8.03 -4.15
N HIS A 7 -13.12 -8.47 -5.15
CA HIS A 7 -11.82 -9.10 -4.94
C HIS A 7 -10.78 -8.12 -4.38
N ASP A 8 -10.77 -6.88 -4.87
CA ASP A 8 -9.96 -5.80 -4.30
C ASP A 8 -10.41 -5.50 -2.86
N LEU A 9 -11.71 -5.54 -2.54
CA LEU A 9 -12.21 -5.30 -1.17
C LEU A 9 -11.81 -6.41 -0.20
N GLU A 10 -11.90 -7.67 -0.59
CA GLU A 10 -11.48 -8.83 0.21
C GLU A 10 -9.95 -8.83 0.40
N SER A 11 -9.21 -8.45 -0.64
CA SER A 11 -7.76 -8.24 -0.58
C SER A 11 -7.38 -7.07 0.33
N LEU A 12 -8.14 -5.97 0.31
CA LEU A 12 -7.96 -4.83 1.20
C LEU A 12 -8.28 -5.19 2.65
N GLU A 13 -9.35 -5.94 2.90
CA GLU A 13 -9.70 -6.40 4.25
C GLU A 13 -8.60 -7.31 4.81
N ALA A 14 -8.17 -8.32 4.04
CA ALA A 14 -7.05 -9.20 4.40
C ALA A 14 -5.74 -8.42 4.66
N LEU A 15 -5.45 -7.41 3.83
CA LEU A 15 -4.29 -6.53 4.03
C LEU A 15 -4.42 -5.71 5.30
N THR A 16 -5.62 -5.20 5.61
CA THR A 16 -5.85 -4.41 6.82
C THR A 16 -5.84 -5.20 8.12
N GLN A 17 -6.01 -6.53 8.07
CA GLN A 17 -5.85 -7.41 9.23
C GLN A 17 -4.38 -7.53 9.68
N ASP A 18 -3.43 -7.36 8.76
CA ASP A 18 -2.02 -7.22 9.09
C ASP A 18 -1.69 -5.74 9.34
N GLU A 19 -1.59 -5.37 10.62
CA GLU A 19 -1.32 -4.00 11.03
C GLU A 19 0.06 -3.48 10.56
N GLN A 20 1.06 -4.35 10.34
CA GLN A 20 2.36 -3.92 9.83
C GLN A 20 2.28 -3.61 8.33
N THR A 21 1.69 -4.52 7.55
CA THR A 21 1.50 -4.35 6.11
C THR A 21 0.59 -3.15 5.82
N LYS A 22 -0.51 -3.00 6.56
CA LYS A 22 -1.39 -1.84 6.50
C LYS A 22 -0.67 -0.54 6.80
N ARG A 23 0.15 -0.49 7.85
CA ARG A 23 0.93 0.71 8.20
C ARG A 23 1.92 1.09 7.11
N LEU A 24 2.60 0.10 6.54
CA LEU A 24 3.53 0.33 5.43
C LEU A 24 2.79 0.90 4.21
N CYS A 25 1.67 0.30 3.81
CA CYS A 25 0.90 0.77 2.67
C CYS A 25 0.27 2.16 2.91
N LEU A 26 -0.24 2.45 4.10
CA LEU A 26 -0.72 3.80 4.45
C LEU A 26 0.41 4.83 4.46
N HIS A 27 1.61 4.43 4.89
CA HIS A 27 2.78 5.30 4.81
C HIS A 27 3.13 5.60 3.35
N MET A 28 3.16 4.58 2.49
CA MET A 28 3.38 4.76 1.05
C MET A 28 2.30 5.63 0.41
N ALA A 29 1.03 5.49 0.81
CA ALA A 29 -0.05 6.35 0.34
C ALA A 29 0.17 7.82 0.72
N ALA A 30 0.55 8.09 1.97
CA ALA A 30 0.90 9.44 2.42
C ALA A 30 2.10 10.01 1.65
N MET A 31 3.11 9.19 1.37
CA MET A 31 4.28 9.59 0.59
C MET A 31 3.95 9.83 -0.88
N SER A 32 3.04 9.06 -1.47
CA SER A 32 2.53 9.25 -2.83
C SER A 32 1.84 10.61 -2.94
N GLN A 33 0.92 10.92 -2.01
CA GLN A 33 0.23 12.21 -1.95
C GLN A 33 1.19 13.39 -1.73
N ALA A 34 2.28 13.17 -0.98
CA ALA A 34 3.31 14.18 -0.73
C ALA A 34 4.35 14.29 -1.86
N GLY A 35 4.30 13.44 -2.90
CA GLY A 35 5.31 13.40 -3.98
C GLY A 35 6.69 12.91 -3.52
N THR A 36 6.78 12.19 -2.39
CA THR A 36 8.03 11.70 -1.79
C THR A 36 8.23 10.19 -1.92
N LEU A 37 7.29 9.49 -2.57
CA LEU A 37 7.34 8.04 -2.72
C LEU A 37 8.49 7.56 -3.62
N GLU A 38 8.73 8.24 -4.76
CA GLU A 38 9.84 7.88 -5.66
C GLU A 38 11.23 7.91 -4.98
N PRO A 39 11.62 8.97 -4.25
CA PRO A 39 12.86 8.99 -3.48
C PRO A 39 12.99 7.85 -2.47
N PHE A 40 11.89 7.43 -1.85
CA PHE A 40 11.87 6.33 -0.90
C PHE A 40 12.10 4.98 -1.57
N ILE A 41 11.42 4.72 -2.69
CA ILE A 41 11.65 3.51 -3.49
C ILE A 41 13.09 3.46 -4.02
N ALA A 42 13.64 4.60 -4.45
CA ALA A 42 15.04 4.69 -4.84
C ALA A 42 15.99 4.31 -3.69
N THR A 43 15.67 4.69 -2.46
CA THR A 43 16.47 4.34 -1.27
C THR A 43 16.37 2.83 -0.96
N LEU A 44 15.16 2.25 -1.02
CA LEU A 44 14.93 0.82 -0.79
C LEU A 44 15.64 -0.08 -1.81
N ARG A 45 15.85 0.40 -3.04
CA ARG A 45 16.60 -0.33 -4.06
C ARG A 45 18.08 -0.54 -3.70
N HIS A 46 18.63 0.30 -2.84
CA HIS A 46 20.02 0.22 -2.38
C HIS A 46 20.16 -0.42 -1.00
N ASP A 47 19.05 -0.83 -0.36
CA ASP A 47 19.08 -1.49 0.94
C ASP A 47 19.42 -2.98 0.78
N GLU A 48 20.63 -3.35 1.18
CA GLU A 48 21.14 -4.73 1.14
C GLU A 48 20.52 -5.65 2.21
N ALA A 49 19.88 -5.08 3.24
CA ALA A 49 19.17 -5.87 4.25
C ALA A 49 17.79 -6.34 3.76
N LEU A 50 17.26 -5.73 2.69
CA LEU A 50 16.02 -6.13 2.07
C LEU A 50 16.30 -7.19 0.99
N ASP A 51 15.62 -8.33 1.07
CA ASP A 51 15.67 -9.32 0.00
C ASP A 51 14.93 -8.83 -1.26
N GLU A 52 15.30 -9.39 -2.41
CA GLU A 52 14.76 -8.98 -3.71
C GLU A 52 13.25 -9.22 -3.83
N THR A 53 12.72 -10.26 -3.18
CA THR A 53 11.28 -10.56 -3.22
C THR A 53 10.49 -9.49 -2.49
N THR A 54 10.91 -9.12 -1.28
CA THR A 54 10.30 -8.04 -0.52
C THR A 54 10.42 -6.70 -1.25
N ARG A 55 11.59 -6.41 -1.84
CA ARG A 55 11.82 -5.20 -2.63
C ARG A 55 10.89 -5.08 -3.83
N SER A 56 10.74 -6.17 -4.58
CA SER A 56 9.86 -6.22 -5.75
C SER A 56 8.40 -5.98 -5.34
N ALA A 57 7.94 -6.63 -4.26
CA ALA A 57 6.59 -6.46 -3.75
C ALA A 57 6.30 -5.01 -3.33
N ILE A 58 7.22 -4.37 -2.61
CA ILE A 58 7.06 -2.95 -2.21
C ILE A 58 7.02 -2.04 -3.43
N THR A 59 7.89 -2.29 -4.42
CA THR A 59 7.95 -1.49 -5.65
C THR A 59 6.67 -1.62 -6.48
N GLU A 60 6.12 -2.83 -6.57
CA GLU A 60 4.85 -3.10 -7.26
C GLU A 60 3.69 -2.34 -6.62
N ILE A 61 3.56 -2.42 -5.29
CA ILE A 61 2.51 -1.70 -4.54
C ILE A 61 2.68 -0.19 -4.70
N ALA A 62 3.92 0.31 -4.57
CA ALA A 62 4.23 1.73 -4.70
C ALA A 62 3.97 2.29 -6.10
N SER A 63 4.07 1.45 -7.14
CA SER A 63 3.76 1.83 -8.52
C SER A 63 2.27 1.96 -8.78
N ASN A 64 1.41 1.50 -7.87
CA ASN A 64 -0.03 1.53 -8.00
C ASN A 64 -0.65 2.64 -7.12
N GLU A 65 -0.54 3.89 -7.59
CA GLU A 65 -1.08 5.06 -6.88
C GLU A 65 -2.60 4.96 -6.64
N SER A 66 -3.34 4.41 -7.59
CA SER A 66 -4.79 4.19 -7.44
C SER A 66 -5.13 3.24 -6.30
N PHE A 67 -4.33 2.19 -6.12
CA PHE A 67 -4.48 1.25 -5.01
C PHE A 67 -4.17 1.91 -3.67
N LEU A 68 -3.07 2.67 -3.59
CA LEU A 68 -2.71 3.40 -2.38
C LEU A 68 -3.80 4.40 -1.95
N ALA A 69 -4.37 5.13 -2.91
CA ALA A 69 -5.48 6.05 -2.67
C ALA A 69 -6.76 5.32 -2.23
N ALA A 70 -7.08 4.18 -2.85
CA ALA A 70 -8.24 3.37 -2.49
C ALA A 70 -8.10 2.76 -1.09
N LEU A 71 -6.91 2.29 -0.71
CA LEU A 71 -6.62 1.79 0.64
C LEU A 71 -6.78 2.88 1.69
N GLU A 72 -6.26 4.09 1.44
CA GLU A 72 -6.39 5.20 2.37
C GLU A 72 -7.86 5.57 2.59
N ASP A 73 -8.64 5.66 1.52
CA ASP A 73 -10.08 5.93 1.58
C ASP A 73 -10.84 4.79 2.29
N TYR A 74 -10.48 3.53 2.01
CA TYR A 74 -11.05 2.36 2.70
C TYR A 74 -10.80 2.41 4.20
N VAL A 75 -9.55 2.58 4.64
CA VAL A 75 -9.20 2.66 6.07
C VAL A 75 -9.87 3.86 6.74
N ARG A 76 -9.96 5.00 6.05
CA ARG A 76 -10.62 6.20 6.56
C ARG A 76 -12.11 5.96 6.79
N ARG A 77 -12.78 5.27 5.87
CA ARG A 77 -14.22 4.95 5.96
C ARG A 77 -14.51 3.86 6.98
N THR A 78 -13.67 2.84 7.08
CA THR A 78 -13.86 1.74 8.05
C THR A 78 -13.49 2.14 9.47
N ARG A 79 -12.57 3.10 9.68
CA ARG A 79 -12.32 3.71 11.01
C ARG A 79 -13.50 4.48 11.59
N VAL A 80 -14.48 4.87 10.77
CA VAL A 80 -15.72 5.52 11.24
C VAL A 80 -16.78 4.47 11.61
N LEU A 81 -16.62 3.22 11.13
CA LEU A 81 -17.58 2.14 11.26
C LEU A 81 -17.19 1.07 12.30
N HIS A 82 -15.96 1.11 12.83
CA HIS A 82 -15.44 0.26 13.91
C HIS A 82 -15.18 1.06 15.18
#